data_AF-A0A226BYU0-F1
#
_entry.id   AF-A0A226BYU0-F1
#
_cell.length_a   1.000
_cell.length_b   1.000
_cell.length_c   1.000
_cell.angle_alpha   90.00
_cell.angle_beta   90.00
_cell.angle_gamma   90.00
#
_symmetry.space_group_name_H-M   'P 1'
#
loop_
_entity.id
_entity.type
_entity.pdbx_description
1 polymer ?
#
loop_
_entity_poly.entity_id
_entity_poly.type
_entity_poly.pdbx_seq_one_letter_code
_entity_poly.pdbx_strand_id
1 'polypeptide(L)'
;MESYRSHVLICGDTGCNSSDSPQIQEKFTEELEKNGLTNEVKLIITGYHGLCELAPIVIVYPEGTSYFKVSQDDVSEIVEEHLLKGRTVDRLMYHDRDSEEKIPYYNEIDFYKQQERIVLRNCGYINPDSINEYIAQGGYEGLAKALVEFEREEVTEEVIKSNLRGRGGAGFPTGEKWKLAGQEPAEPKYMVCNADEGDPGAFIDRSILEGDPHSVIEGMVIAGYVIGAEIGYVYVRAECQLAVRRLRMAIEQAEQLGLLGENILGTGVNFTLKVVEGAGAFVCGESTALTRAIEGRRGMPRPTPPRSTEQGLWGKPTVVNNVETLACVPYILANGADWFTNYGTPKSPGTKVFALTGKVKNTGLVEVPMGTSIRDIVFDIGGGGIQQDNEIKAVQIGGPSGFCLPEDKLDLPVEFDTLDDAGAMMGSGGLVVMDEETCVVNESKLHLKFIQSESCGKCTPCREGTKRMLEILERITEGKGRSGDIELMKELGDMIINTSLCGLGKSAPNPVLSTLRCFEDEYKEHLENERCPAGVCSDLVKYQIVPDNCIGCTACARVCPVDAISGEKKQPHEIDPDKCIGCGECLKKCKFEAVVLG
;
A
#
# COMPACT_ATOMS: atom_id res chain seq x y z
N MET A 1 -29.67 27.40 0.16
CA MET A 1 -28.28 26.92 0.01
C MET A 1 -27.40 28.14 -0.09
N GLU A 2 -26.39 28.22 0.76
CA GLU A 2 -25.30 29.18 0.55
C GLU A 2 -24.62 28.82 -0.77
N SER A 3 -24.39 29.83 -1.62
CA SER A 3 -23.76 29.66 -2.92
C SER A 3 -22.33 30.18 -2.81
N TYR A 4 -21.36 29.30 -2.88
CA TYR A 4 -19.94 29.65 -2.94
C TYR A 4 -19.53 29.78 -4.41
N ARG A 5 -18.73 30.80 -4.73
CA ARG A 5 -18.22 31.00 -6.10
C ARG A 5 -17.09 30.02 -6.43
N SER A 6 -16.31 29.62 -5.41
CA SER A 6 -15.17 28.72 -5.57
C SER A 6 -15.10 27.72 -4.41
N HIS A 7 -14.55 26.54 -4.70
CA HIS A 7 -14.22 25.54 -3.70
C HIS A 7 -12.72 25.26 -3.72
N VAL A 8 -12.09 25.24 -2.55
CA VAL A 8 -10.67 24.88 -2.40
C VAL A 8 -10.62 23.54 -1.69
N LEU A 9 -10.23 22.51 -2.42
CA LEU A 9 -10.07 21.15 -1.91
C LEU A 9 -8.62 20.99 -1.44
N ILE A 10 -8.45 20.53 -0.21
CA ILE A 10 -7.14 20.28 0.40
C ILE A 10 -7.10 18.82 0.82
N CYS A 11 -6.07 18.08 0.39
CA CYS A 11 -5.91 16.68 0.76
C CYS A 11 -5.62 16.56 2.26
N GLY A 12 -6.48 15.84 3.00
CA GLY A 12 -6.41 15.70 4.46
C GLY A 12 -6.35 14.25 4.92
N ASP A 13 -5.66 13.40 4.16
CA ASP A 13 -5.32 12.04 4.55
C ASP A 13 -4.10 11.99 5.48
N THR A 14 -3.81 10.83 6.06
CA THR A 14 -2.67 10.64 6.97
C THR A 14 -1.32 11.06 6.35
N GLY A 15 -1.10 10.81 5.05
CA GLY A 15 0.11 11.22 4.34
C GLY A 15 0.25 12.74 4.30
N CYS A 16 -0.76 13.43 3.76
CA CYS A 16 -0.74 14.90 3.67
C CYS A 16 -0.76 15.57 5.06
N ASN A 17 -1.43 14.97 6.05
CA ASN A 17 -1.41 15.46 7.43
C ASN A 17 -0.01 15.42 8.04
N SER A 18 0.83 14.50 7.59
CA SER A 18 2.24 14.42 7.99
C SER A 18 3.14 15.38 7.21
N SER A 19 2.59 16.09 6.20
CA SER A 19 3.28 17.03 5.32
C SER A 19 2.68 18.43 5.39
N ASP A 20 2.36 18.92 6.59
CA ASP A 20 1.86 20.27 6.89
C ASP A 20 0.46 20.65 6.33
N SER A 21 -0.34 19.68 5.86
CA SER A 21 -1.73 19.96 5.41
C SER A 21 -2.59 20.68 6.47
N PRO A 22 -2.58 20.32 7.77
CA PRO A 22 -3.37 21.03 8.79
C PRO A 22 -3.00 22.51 8.90
N GLN A 23 -1.71 22.82 8.84
CA GLN A 23 -1.21 24.20 8.90
C GLN A 23 -1.57 24.97 7.62
N ILE A 24 -1.57 24.30 6.46
CA ILE A 24 -2.05 24.89 5.20
C ILE A 24 -3.55 25.22 5.30
N GLN A 25 -4.36 24.35 5.90
CA GLN A 25 -5.80 24.58 6.09
C GLN A 25 -6.07 25.77 7.02
N GLU A 26 -5.35 25.84 8.15
CA GLU A 26 -5.39 26.98 9.07
C GLU A 26 -5.01 28.28 8.33
N LYS A 27 -3.91 28.24 7.56
CA LYS A 27 -3.45 29.41 6.81
C LYS A 27 -4.43 29.87 5.74
N PHE A 28 -5.09 28.93 5.05
CA PHE A 28 -6.16 29.28 4.10
C PHE A 28 -7.32 29.97 4.82
N THR A 29 -7.70 29.47 5.99
CA THR A 29 -8.77 30.07 6.78
C THR A 29 -8.43 31.52 7.15
N GLU A 30 -7.21 31.76 7.67
CA GLU A 30 -6.72 33.11 8.01
C GLU A 30 -6.70 34.06 6.80
N GLU A 31 -6.16 33.63 5.67
CA GLU A 31 -6.03 34.49 4.48
C GLU A 31 -7.39 34.74 3.82
N LEU A 32 -8.34 33.80 3.85
CA LEU A 32 -9.70 34.03 3.38
C LEU A 32 -10.43 35.06 4.25
N GLU A 33 -10.29 34.99 5.58
CA GLU A 33 -10.85 35.99 6.49
C GLU A 33 -10.25 37.38 6.25
N LYS A 34 -8.92 37.46 6.15
CA LYS A 34 -8.18 38.72 5.91
C LYS A 34 -8.58 39.40 4.60
N ASN A 35 -8.90 38.63 3.57
CA ASN A 35 -9.33 39.14 2.25
C ASN A 35 -10.86 39.24 2.12
N GLY A 36 -11.64 38.93 3.15
CA GLY A 36 -13.09 39.03 3.14
C GLY A 36 -13.79 37.99 2.24
N LEU A 37 -13.15 36.85 1.97
CA LEU A 37 -13.61 35.83 1.03
C LEU A 37 -14.35 34.66 1.68
N THR A 38 -14.51 34.65 3.01
CA THR A 38 -15.09 33.53 3.78
C THR A 38 -16.52 33.13 3.33
N ASN A 39 -17.31 34.07 2.80
CA ASN A 39 -18.66 33.81 2.30
C ASN A 39 -18.71 33.47 0.80
N GLU A 40 -17.57 33.52 0.11
CA GLU A 40 -17.47 33.31 -1.34
C GLU A 40 -16.69 32.03 -1.66
N VAL A 41 -15.73 31.66 -0.81
CA VAL A 41 -14.87 30.48 -0.99
C VAL A 41 -15.11 29.49 0.12
N LYS A 42 -15.39 28.23 -0.23
CA LYS A 42 -15.52 27.14 0.74
C LYS A 42 -14.29 26.25 0.69
N LEU A 43 -13.68 26.03 1.86
CA LEU A 43 -12.63 25.04 2.06
C LEU A 43 -13.27 23.65 2.24
N ILE A 44 -12.73 22.65 1.53
CA ILE A 44 -13.17 21.26 1.61
C ILE A 44 -11.96 20.39 1.89
N ILE A 45 -12.02 19.61 2.96
CA ILE A 45 -10.96 18.64 3.26
C ILE A 45 -11.35 17.33 2.60
N THR A 46 -10.47 16.81 1.75
CA THR A 46 -10.73 15.60 0.96
C THR A 46 -9.93 14.41 1.47
N GLY A 47 -10.30 13.22 1.01
CA GLY A 47 -9.50 12.01 1.16
C GLY A 47 -8.21 12.02 0.35
N TYR A 48 -7.47 10.91 0.38
CA TYR A 48 -6.20 10.79 -0.32
C TYR A 48 -6.35 10.94 -1.84
N HIS A 49 -5.55 11.82 -2.45
CA HIS A 49 -5.65 12.13 -3.88
C HIS A 49 -4.83 11.18 -4.78
N GLY A 50 -3.97 10.30 -4.24
CA GLY A 50 -3.28 9.29 -5.04
C GLY A 50 -1.79 9.54 -5.28
N LEU A 51 -1.33 10.78 -5.44
CA LEU A 51 0.07 11.10 -5.82
C LEU A 51 0.85 11.66 -4.62
N CYS A 52 1.50 10.77 -3.86
CA CYS A 52 2.26 11.13 -2.65
C CYS A 52 3.46 12.04 -2.94
N GLU A 53 4.17 11.79 -4.05
CA GLU A 53 5.40 12.50 -4.40
C GLU A 53 5.22 14.02 -4.53
N LEU A 54 4.01 14.46 -4.86
CA LEU A 54 3.66 15.86 -5.09
C LEU A 54 2.72 16.45 -4.03
N ALA A 55 2.53 15.77 -2.91
CA ALA A 55 1.78 16.27 -1.78
C ALA A 55 2.51 17.43 -1.05
N PRO A 56 1.80 18.34 -0.37
CA PRO A 56 0.34 18.49 -0.32
C PRO A 56 -0.26 19.03 -1.61
N ILE A 57 -1.45 18.54 -1.97
CA ILE A 57 -2.19 18.93 -3.18
C ILE A 57 -3.38 19.82 -2.80
N VAL A 58 -3.55 20.92 -3.53
CA VAL A 58 -4.67 21.85 -3.41
C VAL A 58 -5.35 22.01 -4.78
N ILE A 59 -6.68 21.85 -4.84
CA ILE A 59 -7.44 21.99 -6.09
C ILE A 59 -8.47 23.10 -5.93
N VAL A 60 -8.58 23.98 -6.91
CA VAL A 60 -9.55 25.08 -6.92
C VAL A 60 -10.58 24.86 -8.02
N TYR A 61 -11.84 24.72 -7.62
CA TYR A 61 -13.01 24.68 -8.50
C TYR A 61 -13.69 26.06 -8.59
N PRO A 62 -14.39 26.39 -9.69
CA PRO A 62 -14.87 25.49 -10.75
C PRO A 62 -13.86 25.12 -11.84
N GLU A 63 -12.73 25.82 -11.95
CA GLU A 63 -11.76 25.60 -13.02
C GLU A 63 -11.14 24.20 -12.92
N GLY A 64 -10.88 23.69 -11.72
CA GLY A 64 -10.19 22.42 -11.50
C GLY A 64 -8.67 22.56 -11.44
N THR A 65 -8.16 23.79 -11.29
CA THR A 65 -6.73 24.09 -11.24
C THR A 65 -6.08 23.41 -10.04
N SER A 66 -5.04 22.62 -10.30
CA SER A 66 -4.35 21.81 -9.30
C SER A 66 -2.98 22.39 -8.98
N TYR A 67 -2.70 22.56 -7.68
CA TYR A 67 -1.44 23.03 -7.13
C TYR A 67 -0.78 21.94 -6.30
N PHE A 68 0.53 21.77 -6.47
CA PHE A 68 1.32 20.68 -5.93
C PHE A 68 2.44 21.20 -5.02
N LYS A 69 2.87 20.37 -4.06
CA LYS A 69 3.90 20.71 -3.06
C LYS A 69 3.63 22.06 -2.39
N VAL A 70 2.36 22.36 -2.12
CA VAL A 70 1.94 23.63 -1.53
C VAL A 70 2.51 23.73 -0.11
N SER A 71 3.18 24.82 0.19
CA SER A 71 3.64 25.18 1.52
C SER A 71 2.75 26.27 2.13
N GLN A 72 2.93 26.54 3.43
CA GLN A 72 2.19 27.61 4.12
C GLN A 72 2.43 29.00 3.49
N ASP A 73 3.63 29.25 2.98
CA ASP A 73 3.99 30.55 2.37
C ASP A 73 3.24 30.75 1.03
N ASP A 74 3.00 29.67 0.30
CA ASP A 74 2.31 29.67 -0.99
C ASP A 74 0.81 30.02 -0.88
N VAL A 75 0.19 29.76 0.28
CA VAL A 75 -1.25 29.98 0.50
C VAL A 75 -1.64 31.44 0.26
N SER A 76 -0.81 32.37 0.73
CA SER A 76 -1.06 33.81 0.56
C SER A 76 -1.11 34.21 -0.92
N GLU A 77 -0.21 33.65 -1.74
CA GLU A 77 -0.16 33.88 -3.18
C GLU A 77 -1.37 33.24 -3.88
N ILE A 78 -1.77 32.02 -3.51
CA ILE A 78 -2.96 31.36 -4.09
C ILE A 78 -4.23 32.17 -3.81
N VAL A 79 -4.40 32.66 -2.57
CA VAL A 79 -5.57 33.45 -2.20
C VAL A 79 -5.58 34.79 -2.95
N GLU A 80 -4.44 35.48 -3.01
CA GLU A 80 -4.35 36.79 -3.64
C GLU A 80 -4.44 36.72 -5.18
N GLU A 81 -3.68 35.84 -5.83
CA GLU A 81 -3.64 35.76 -7.28
C GLU A 81 -4.84 35.00 -7.81
N HIS A 82 -5.11 33.79 -7.31
CA HIS A 82 -6.15 32.94 -7.90
C HIS A 82 -7.53 33.29 -7.39
N LEU A 83 -7.75 33.27 -6.07
CA LEU A 83 -9.10 33.42 -5.51
C LEU A 83 -9.60 34.85 -5.57
N LEU A 84 -8.74 35.86 -5.41
CA LEU A 84 -9.14 37.28 -5.42
C LEU A 84 -9.04 37.90 -6.83
N LYS A 85 -7.96 37.66 -7.56
CA LYS A 85 -7.69 38.32 -8.87
C LYS A 85 -7.99 37.44 -10.09
N GLY A 86 -8.26 36.15 -9.90
CA GLY A 86 -8.58 35.21 -10.99
C GLY A 86 -7.37 34.77 -11.83
N ARG A 87 -6.14 34.93 -11.34
CA ARG A 87 -4.90 34.52 -12.03
C ARG A 87 -4.27 33.32 -11.35
N THR A 88 -3.92 32.31 -12.14
CA THR A 88 -3.34 31.08 -11.59
C THR A 88 -1.89 31.26 -11.14
N VAL A 89 -1.46 30.41 -10.21
CA VAL A 89 -0.07 30.37 -9.71
C VAL A 89 0.73 29.29 -10.46
N ASP A 90 1.23 29.63 -11.64
CA ASP A 90 1.83 28.68 -12.59
C ASP A 90 3.02 27.88 -12.04
N ARG A 91 3.80 28.47 -11.13
CA ARG A 91 4.97 27.80 -10.53
C ARG A 91 4.60 26.60 -9.64
N LEU A 92 3.34 26.52 -9.20
CA LEU A 92 2.82 25.46 -8.34
C LEU A 92 2.04 24.40 -9.12
N MET A 93 1.84 24.58 -10.44
CA MET A 93 1.18 23.58 -11.28
C MET A 93 2.09 22.40 -11.58
N TYR A 94 1.49 21.32 -12.09
CA TYR A 94 2.25 20.22 -12.65
C TYR A 94 2.91 20.64 -13.96
N HIS A 95 4.18 20.30 -14.12
CA HIS A 95 4.93 20.45 -15.36
C HIS A 95 5.29 19.06 -15.84
N ASP A 96 4.87 18.74 -17.05
CA ASP A 96 5.29 17.51 -17.70
C ASP A 96 6.81 17.51 -17.88
N ARG A 97 7.43 16.38 -17.54
CA ARG A 97 8.88 16.24 -17.50
C ARG A 97 9.48 16.20 -18.90
N ASP A 98 8.73 15.69 -19.89
CA ASP A 98 9.22 15.50 -21.25
C ASP A 98 8.97 16.73 -22.14
N SER A 99 7.96 17.53 -21.83
CA SER A 99 7.53 18.65 -22.69
C SER A 99 7.64 20.04 -22.04
N GLU A 100 7.93 20.13 -20.74
CA GLU A 100 7.76 21.35 -19.92
C GLU A 100 6.35 21.99 -20.05
N GLU A 101 5.38 21.26 -20.62
CA GLU A 101 4.01 21.74 -20.76
C GLU A 101 3.32 21.75 -19.40
N LYS A 102 2.55 22.82 -19.19
CA LYS A 102 1.78 23.03 -17.97
C LYS A 102 0.50 22.23 -18.06
N ILE A 103 0.27 21.39 -17.06
CA ILE A 103 -0.96 20.61 -16.96
C ILE A 103 -1.77 21.16 -15.77
N PRO A 104 -2.77 22.02 -16.01
CA PRO A 104 -3.53 22.67 -14.94
C PRO A 104 -4.50 21.72 -14.25
N TYR A 105 -4.96 20.68 -14.95
CA TYR A 105 -5.98 19.75 -14.47
C TYR A 105 -5.37 18.40 -14.12
N TYR A 106 -5.58 17.94 -12.88
CA TYR A 106 -4.94 16.70 -12.43
C TYR A 106 -5.34 15.48 -13.28
N ASN A 107 -6.56 15.43 -13.83
CA ASN A 107 -7.03 14.32 -14.66
C ASN A 107 -6.30 14.21 -16.01
N GLU A 108 -5.55 15.24 -16.42
CA GLU A 108 -4.72 15.25 -17.62
C GLU A 108 -3.28 14.78 -17.34
N ILE A 109 -2.87 14.71 -16.08
CA ILE A 109 -1.55 14.19 -15.70
C ILE A 109 -1.53 12.68 -15.94
N ASP A 110 -0.48 12.17 -16.58
CA ASP A 110 -0.37 10.75 -16.96
C ASP A 110 -0.58 9.79 -15.79
N PHE A 111 -0.10 10.17 -14.59
CA PHE A 111 -0.34 9.44 -13.35
C PHE A 111 -1.83 9.15 -13.12
N TYR A 112 -2.73 10.09 -13.41
CA TYR A 112 -4.16 9.95 -13.21
C TYR A 112 -4.89 9.43 -14.44
N LYS A 113 -4.52 9.95 -15.61
CA LYS A 113 -5.19 9.69 -16.89
C LYS A 113 -5.19 8.21 -17.29
N GLN A 114 -4.15 7.47 -16.87
CA GLN A 114 -3.98 6.07 -17.21
C GLN A 114 -4.60 5.11 -16.17
N GLN A 115 -5.23 5.64 -15.12
CA GLN A 115 -5.90 4.84 -14.09
C GLN A 115 -7.39 4.65 -14.39
N GLU A 116 -7.91 3.49 -14.02
CA GLU A 116 -9.35 3.22 -14.00
C GLU A 116 -9.82 3.20 -12.55
N ARG A 117 -10.19 4.37 -12.02
CA ARG A 117 -10.54 4.53 -10.60
C ARG A 117 -11.98 4.11 -10.35
N ILE A 118 -12.19 2.84 -10.03
CA ILE A 118 -13.48 2.31 -9.56
C ILE A 118 -13.54 2.43 -8.04
N VAL A 119 -12.66 1.78 -7.29
CA VAL A 119 -12.68 1.77 -5.83
C VAL A 119 -12.28 3.13 -5.26
N LEU A 120 -11.31 3.81 -5.88
CA LEU A 120 -10.80 5.09 -5.43
C LEU A 120 -11.54 6.31 -6.01
N ARG A 121 -12.63 6.13 -6.77
CA ARG A 121 -13.35 7.21 -7.49
C ARG A 121 -13.69 8.45 -6.65
N ASN A 122 -13.98 8.25 -5.37
CA ASN A 122 -14.38 9.32 -4.43
C ASN A 122 -13.17 9.92 -3.69
N CYS A 123 -12.05 9.19 -3.60
CA CYS A 123 -10.88 9.63 -2.85
C CYS A 123 -10.24 10.85 -3.52
N GLY A 124 -10.11 11.96 -2.79
CA GLY A 124 -9.63 13.24 -3.30
C GLY A 124 -10.70 14.10 -3.98
N TYR A 125 -11.93 13.60 -4.13
CA TYR A 125 -13.04 14.31 -4.78
C TYR A 125 -14.13 14.75 -3.82
N ILE A 126 -14.47 13.91 -2.83
CA ILE A 126 -15.46 14.23 -1.79
C ILE A 126 -14.81 14.59 -0.47
N ASN A 127 -15.58 15.27 0.39
CA ASN A 127 -15.32 15.33 1.81
C ASN A 127 -15.72 14.00 2.48
N PRO A 128 -14.76 13.20 2.99
CA PRO A 128 -15.04 11.92 3.65
C PRO A 128 -15.84 12.08 4.94
N ASP A 129 -15.91 13.29 5.49
CA ASP A 129 -16.65 13.60 6.72
C ASP A 129 -18.14 13.92 6.44
N SER A 130 -18.58 13.87 5.17
CA SER A 130 -19.93 14.24 4.73
C SER A 130 -20.64 13.11 3.96
N ILE A 131 -21.56 12.42 4.63
CA ILE A 131 -22.45 11.43 3.99
C ILE A 131 -23.21 12.00 2.77
N ASN A 132 -23.56 13.28 2.78
CA ASN A 132 -24.30 13.92 1.68
C ASN A 132 -23.48 14.00 0.40
N GLU A 133 -22.16 14.16 0.50
CA GLU A 133 -21.30 14.17 -0.69
C GLU A 133 -21.15 12.77 -1.27
N TYR A 134 -21.09 11.73 -0.43
CA TYR A 134 -21.14 10.33 -0.88
C TYR A 134 -22.45 10.02 -1.61
N ILE A 135 -23.61 10.40 -1.04
CA ILE A 135 -24.92 10.23 -1.67
C ILE A 135 -25.02 11.01 -2.99
N ALA A 136 -24.48 12.23 -3.04
CA ALA A 136 -24.48 13.04 -4.26
C ALA A 136 -23.67 12.41 -5.41
N GLN A 137 -22.73 11.51 -5.10
CA GLN A 137 -21.97 10.72 -6.08
C GLN A 137 -22.63 9.35 -6.39
N GLY A 138 -23.90 9.15 -6.04
CA GLY A 138 -24.61 7.88 -6.25
C GLY A 138 -24.39 6.83 -5.15
N GLY A 139 -23.81 7.23 -4.01
CA GLY A 139 -23.68 6.37 -2.85
C GLY A 139 -25.03 5.89 -2.30
N TYR A 140 -25.08 4.65 -1.81
CA TYR A 140 -26.28 3.94 -1.34
C TYR A 140 -27.29 3.54 -2.43
N GLU A 141 -27.05 3.83 -3.72
CA GLU A 141 -27.88 3.29 -4.80
C GLU A 141 -27.77 1.76 -4.89
N GLY A 142 -26.56 1.22 -4.70
CA GLY A 142 -26.33 -0.23 -4.70
C GLY A 142 -27.07 -0.91 -3.55
N LEU A 143 -27.03 -0.31 -2.35
CA LEU A 143 -27.81 -0.78 -1.20
C LEU A 143 -29.31 -0.72 -1.45
N ALA A 144 -29.82 0.39 -1.99
CA ALA A 144 -31.24 0.53 -2.29
C ALA A 144 -31.72 -0.57 -3.25
N LYS A 145 -30.96 -0.84 -4.32
CA LYS A 145 -31.25 -1.95 -5.23
C LYS A 145 -31.22 -3.30 -4.51
N ALA A 146 -30.19 -3.54 -3.72
CA ALA A 146 -30.00 -4.81 -3.00
C ALA A 146 -31.16 -5.14 -2.04
N LEU A 147 -31.75 -4.13 -1.39
CA LEU A 147 -32.79 -4.33 -0.37
C LEU A 147 -34.23 -4.16 -0.89
N VAL A 148 -34.43 -3.44 -2.00
CA VAL A 148 -35.77 -3.07 -2.50
C VAL A 148 -36.10 -3.74 -3.83
N GLU A 149 -35.10 -3.94 -4.70
CA GLU A 149 -35.31 -4.48 -6.05
C GLU A 149 -34.98 -5.97 -6.16
N PHE A 150 -34.07 -6.47 -5.31
CA PHE A 150 -33.60 -7.86 -5.35
C PHE A 150 -33.98 -8.64 -4.09
N GLU A 151 -34.15 -9.95 -4.27
CA GLU A 151 -34.11 -10.92 -3.18
C GLU A 151 -32.66 -11.29 -2.84
N ARG A 152 -32.44 -11.82 -1.63
CA ARG A 152 -31.12 -12.23 -1.11
C ARG A 152 -30.34 -13.13 -2.09
N GLU A 153 -31.02 -14.11 -2.66
CA GLU A 153 -30.44 -15.06 -3.60
C GLU A 153 -29.99 -14.36 -4.90
N GLU A 154 -30.77 -13.40 -5.41
CA GLU A 154 -30.46 -12.64 -6.62
C GLU A 154 -29.23 -11.74 -6.40
N VAL A 155 -29.13 -11.09 -5.24
CA VAL A 155 -27.92 -10.33 -4.87
C VAL A 155 -26.70 -11.25 -4.82
N THR A 156 -26.85 -12.46 -4.28
CA THR A 156 -25.76 -13.45 -4.24
C THR A 156 -25.33 -13.86 -5.65
N GLU A 157 -26.30 -14.14 -6.53
CA GLU A 157 -26.05 -14.51 -7.91
C GLU A 157 -25.36 -13.40 -8.69
N GLU A 158 -25.74 -12.13 -8.47
CA GLU A 158 -25.09 -10.99 -9.12
C GLU A 158 -23.63 -10.83 -8.69
N VAL A 159 -23.31 -11.05 -7.41
CA VAL A 159 -21.92 -11.03 -6.91
C VAL A 159 -21.12 -12.25 -7.37
N ILE A 160 -21.76 -13.40 -7.58
CA ILE A 160 -21.12 -14.57 -8.22
C ILE A 160 -20.84 -14.27 -9.69
N LYS A 161 -21.80 -13.71 -10.41
CA LYS A 161 -21.71 -13.35 -11.83
C LYS A 161 -20.61 -12.33 -12.09
N SER A 162 -20.42 -11.36 -11.19
CA SER A 162 -19.32 -10.39 -11.29
C SER A 162 -17.93 -11.02 -11.14
N ASN A 163 -17.85 -12.25 -10.61
CA ASN A 163 -16.63 -12.98 -10.31
C ASN A 163 -15.61 -12.11 -9.52
N LEU A 164 -16.12 -11.27 -8.61
CA LEU A 164 -15.28 -10.48 -7.71
C LEU A 164 -14.43 -11.42 -6.84
N ARG A 165 -13.11 -11.38 -7.04
CA ARG A 165 -12.13 -12.12 -6.22
C ARG A 165 -11.66 -11.25 -5.05
N GLY A 166 -11.53 -11.86 -3.86
CA GLY A 166 -11.13 -11.15 -2.65
C GLY A 166 -9.78 -10.44 -2.80
N ARG A 167 -9.78 -9.12 -2.57
CA ARG A 167 -8.64 -8.22 -2.81
C ARG A 167 -7.58 -8.20 -1.72
N GLY A 168 -7.80 -8.88 -0.59
CA GLY A 168 -6.82 -9.06 0.48
C GLY A 168 -5.72 -10.10 0.19
N GLY A 169 -5.44 -10.42 -1.09
CA GLY A 169 -4.34 -11.29 -1.52
C GLY A 169 -4.73 -12.68 -2.01
N ALA A 170 -5.51 -13.45 -1.25
CA ALA A 170 -5.78 -14.85 -1.58
C ALA A 170 -6.71 -15.08 -2.79
N GLY A 171 -7.39 -14.04 -3.29
CA GLY A 171 -8.19 -14.13 -4.51
C GLY A 171 -9.37 -15.11 -4.47
N PHE A 172 -9.89 -15.48 -3.30
CA PHE A 172 -11.05 -16.38 -3.23
C PHE A 172 -12.33 -15.71 -3.79
N PRO A 173 -13.16 -16.37 -4.60
CA PRO A 173 -14.40 -15.79 -5.14
C PRO A 173 -15.36 -15.32 -4.04
N THR A 174 -15.73 -14.04 -4.08
CA THR A 174 -16.46 -13.38 -2.99
C THR A 174 -17.90 -13.89 -2.89
N GLY A 175 -18.61 -13.99 -4.03
CA GLY A 175 -19.98 -14.51 -4.07
C GLY A 175 -20.08 -15.95 -3.56
N GLU A 176 -19.14 -16.82 -3.93
CA GLU A 176 -19.09 -18.19 -3.40
C GLU A 176 -18.84 -18.22 -1.89
N LYS A 177 -17.98 -17.33 -1.37
CA LYS A 177 -17.74 -17.21 0.08
C LYS A 177 -19.03 -16.85 0.82
N TRP A 178 -19.79 -15.92 0.27
CA TRP A 178 -21.05 -15.45 0.85
C TRP A 178 -22.12 -16.54 0.80
N LYS A 179 -22.23 -17.23 -0.35
CA LYS A 179 -23.13 -18.38 -0.51
C LYS A 179 -22.85 -19.47 0.52
N LEU A 180 -21.59 -19.85 0.70
CA LEU A 180 -21.20 -20.87 1.70
C LEU A 180 -21.62 -20.47 3.12
N ALA A 181 -21.34 -19.23 3.54
CA ALA A 181 -21.73 -18.77 4.88
C ALA A 181 -23.25 -18.58 5.03
N GLY A 182 -23.93 -18.12 3.99
CA GLY A 182 -25.38 -17.94 3.97
C GLY A 182 -26.14 -19.26 4.11
N GLN A 183 -25.58 -20.35 3.56
CA GLN A 183 -26.14 -21.70 3.65
C GLN A 183 -25.92 -22.39 5.00
N GLU A 184 -25.03 -21.89 5.84
CA GLU A 184 -24.84 -22.45 7.18
C GLU A 184 -26.11 -22.27 8.03
N PRO A 185 -26.62 -23.32 8.68
CA PRO A 185 -27.85 -23.25 9.47
C PRO A 185 -27.66 -22.59 10.84
N ALA A 186 -26.42 -22.29 11.23
CA ALA A 186 -26.10 -21.78 12.55
C ALA A 186 -26.28 -20.26 12.64
N GLU A 187 -27.01 -19.82 13.66
CA GLU A 187 -27.22 -18.41 14.00
C GLU A 187 -26.61 -18.06 15.38
N PRO A 188 -26.26 -16.78 15.65
CA PRO A 188 -26.22 -15.68 14.69
C PRO A 188 -25.04 -15.81 13.71
N LYS A 189 -25.13 -15.17 12.55
CA LYS A 189 -24.02 -15.00 11.59
C LYS A 189 -23.35 -13.64 11.75
N TYR A 190 -22.08 -13.54 11.31
CA TYR A 190 -21.30 -12.31 11.42
C TYR A 190 -20.63 -11.91 10.11
N MET A 191 -20.60 -10.60 9.84
CA MET A 191 -19.83 -10.01 8.75
C MET A 191 -18.62 -9.27 9.30
N VAL A 192 -17.43 -9.52 8.78
CA VAL A 192 -16.19 -8.91 9.27
C VAL A 192 -15.44 -8.25 8.13
N CYS A 193 -15.20 -6.95 8.26
CA CYS A 193 -14.27 -6.21 7.42
C CYS A 193 -12.88 -6.27 8.06
N ASN A 194 -11.94 -6.86 7.32
CA ASN A 194 -10.52 -6.88 7.66
C ASN A 194 -9.83 -5.63 7.11
N ALA A 195 -9.50 -4.70 8.01
CA ALA A 195 -8.76 -3.48 7.76
C ALA A 195 -7.46 -3.43 8.58
N ASP A 196 -6.82 -4.59 8.77
CA ASP A 196 -5.54 -4.67 9.50
C ASP A 196 -4.36 -4.16 8.66
N GLU A 197 -4.46 -4.21 7.30
CA GLU A 197 -3.48 -3.75 6.30
C GLU A 197 -2.06 -3.57 6.85
N GLY A 198 -1.46 -4.65 7.33
CA GLY A 198 -0.21 -4.57 8.09
C GLY A 198 1.05 -4.67 7.24
N ASP A 199 0.92 -4.84 5.92
CA ASP A 199 2.05 -4.93 4.99
C ASP A 199 2.79 -3.57 4.93
N PRO A 200 4.11 -3.53 5.20
CA PRO A 200 4.91 -2.34 4.97
C PRO A 200 4.80 -1.87 3.52
N GLY A 201 4.50 -0.58 3.33
CA GLY A 201 4.32 0.02 2.02
C GLY A 201 2.92 -0.10 1.43
N ALA A 202 2.00 -0.86 2.05
CA ALA A 202 0.59 -0.87 1.68
C ALA A 202 -0.20 0.16 2.49
N PHE A 203 -1.06 0.93 1.80
CA PHE A 203 -1.94 1.92 2.40
C PHE A 203 -3.25 2.11 1.60
N ILE A 204 -3.64 1.09 0.83
CA ILE A 204 -4.86 1.02 0.03
C ILE A 204 -6.09 1.09 0.93
N ASP A 205 -6.21 0.13 1.84
CA ASP A 205 -7.38 -0.03 2.72
C ASP A 205 -7.52 1.20 3.63
N ARG A 206 -6.38 1.67 4.17
CA ARG A 206 -6.34 2.92 4.94
C ARG A 206 -6.87 4.09 4.13
N SER A 207 -6.40 4.30 2.91
CA SER A 207 -6.83 5.42 2.08
C SER A 207 -8.31 5.34 1.70
N ILE A 208 -8.86 4.15 1.48
CA ILE A 208 -10.30 3.96 1.26
C ILE A 208 -11.08 4.34 2.53
N LEU A 209 -10.70 3.85 3.72
CA LEU A 209 -11.40 4.17 4.96
C LEU A 209 -11.27 5.66 5.35
N GLU A 210 -10.15 6.29 5.02
CA GLU A 210 -9.94 7.71 5.26
C GLU A 210 -10.64 8.59 4.21
N GLY A 211 -10.82 8.13 2.98
CA GLY A 211 -11.33 8.93 1.86
C GLY A 211 -12.76 8.65 1.45
N ASP A 212 -13.27 7.45 1.68
CA ASP A 212 -14.62 7.01 1.32
C ASP A 212 -15.12 5.88 2.26
N PRO A 213 -15.26 6.14 3.57
CA PRO A 213 -15.69 5.12 4.54
C PRO A 213 -17.10 4.57 4.26
N HIS A 214 -17.98 5.37 3.64
CA HIS A 214 -19.35 4.96 3.35
C HIS A 214 -19.43 3.85 2.30
N SER A 215 -18.53 3.81 1.32
CA SER A 215 -18.46 2.69 0.36
C SER A 215 -18.25 1.33 1.04
N VAL A 216 -17.46 1.31 2.11
CA VAL A 216 -17.17 0.10 2.89
C VAL A 216 -18.38 -0.28 3.75
N ILE A 217 -18.99 0.71 4.42
CA ILE A 217 -20.21 0.51 5.23
C ILE A 217 -21.32 -0.06 4.35
N GLU A 218 -21.57 0.54 3.18
CA GLU A 218 -22.57 0.10 2.23
C GLU A 218 -22.33 -1.35 1.78
N GLY A 219 -21.10 -1.67 1.39
CA GLY A 219 -20.70 -3.04 1.04
C GLY A 219 -20.89 -4.05 2.17
N MET A 220 -20.65 -3.63 3.43
CA MET A 220 -20.89 -4.48 4.60
C MET A 220 -22.37 -4.71 4.89
N VAL A 221 -23.23 -3.71 4.73
CA VAL A 221 -24.68 -3.87 4.89
C VAL A 221 -25.21 -4.86 3.85
N ILE A 222 -24.80 -4.71 2.58
CA ILE A 222 -25.16 -5.63 1.50
C ILE A 222 -24.68 -7.05 1.81
N ALA A 223 -23.41 -7.22 2.21
CA ALA A 223 -22.86 -8.52 2.57
C ALA A 223 -23.59 -9.14 3.77
N GLY A 224 -23.91 -8.33 4.79
CA GLY A 224 -24.68 -8.74 5.96
C GLY A 224 -26.08 -9.23 5.59
N TYR A 225 -26.78 -8.47 4.73
CA TYR A 225 -28.08 -8.86 4.18
C TYR A 225 -28.00 -10.19 3.44
N VAL A 226 -26.99 -10.38 2.58
CA VAL A 226 -26.78 -11.60 1.80
C VAL A 226 -26.59 -12.82 2.70
N ILE A 227 -25.70 -12.73 3.69
CA ILE A 227 -25.37 -13.88 4.53
C ILE A 227 -26.39 -14.11 5.64
N GLY A 228 -27.26 -13.14 5.93
CA GLY A 228 -28.18 -13.16 7.06
C GLY A 228 -27.53 -12.78 8.40
N ALA A 229 -26.49 -11.95 8.37
CA ALA A 229 -25.88 -11.40 9.58
C ALA A 229 -26.55 -10.07 9.95
N GLU A 230 -26.86 -9.90 11.23
CA GLU A 230 -27.38 -8.62 11.78
C GLU A 230 -26.26 -7.79 12.45
N ILE A 231 -25.08 -8.38 12.64
CA ILE A 231 -23.94 -7.75 13.32
C ILE A 231 -22.70 -7.84 12.45
N GLY A 232 -22.08 -6.70 12.20
CA GLY A 232 -20.79 -6.60 11.55
C GLY A 232 -19.70 -5.99 12.44
N TYR A 233 -18.46 -6.40 12.17
CA TYR A 233 -17.26 -5.88 12.83
C TYR A 233 -16.30 -5.33 11.80
N VAL A 234 -15.76 -4.13 12.03
CA VAL A 234 -14.62 -3.61 11.28
C VAL A 234 -13.41 -3.69 12.19
N TYR A 235 -12.46 -4.57 11.85
CA TYR A 235 -11.20 -4.69 12.57
C TYR A 235 -10.18 -3.77 11.92
N VAL A 236 -9.85 -2.67 12.58
CA VAL A 236 -8.93 -1.64 12.07
C VAL A 236 -7.65 -1.68 12.89
N ARG A 237 -6.50 -1.69 12.22
CA ARG A 237 -5.20 -1.65 12.91
C ARG A 237 -5.04 -0.42 13.81
N ALA A 238 -4.28 -0.55 14.89
CA ALA A 238 -4.12 0.48 15.93
C ALA A 238 -3.50 1.78 15.38
N GLU A 239 -2.68 1.68 14.34
CA GLU A 239 -1.95 2.81 13.76
C GLU A 239 -2.84 3.72 12.90
N CYS A 240 -4.02 3.26 12.46
CA CYS A 240 -4.92 3.98 11.56
C CYS A 240 -5.98 4.81 12.30
N GLN A 241 -5.54 5.69 13.20
CA GLN A 241 -6.44 6.47 14.07
C GLN A 241 -7.40 7.41 13.30
N LEU A 242 -6.95 8.00 12.18
CA LEU A 242 -7.81 8.84 11.34
C LEU A 242 -8.93 8.01 10.68
N ALA A 243 -8.61 6.83 10.15
CA ALA A 243 -9.58 5.89 9.60
C ALA A 243 -10.63 5.50 10.65
N VAL A 244 -10.19 5.17 11.89
CA VAL A 244 -11.11 4.83 13.00
C VAL A 244 -12.06 5.99 13.32
N ARG A 245 -11.54 7.23 13.39
CA ARG A 245 -12.37 8.42 13.65
C ARG A 245 -13.41 8.62 12.55
N ARG A 246 -13.00 8.62 11.28
CA ARG A 246 -13.89 8.82 10.13
C ARG A 246 -14.92 7.71 10.01
N LEU A 247 -14.52 6.47 10.21
CA LEU A 247 -15.41 5.31 10.18
C LEU A 247 -16.49 5.39 11.27
N ARG A 248 -16.13 5.75 12.51
CA ARG A 248 -17.12 5.93 13.60
C ARG A 248 -18.15 7.01 13.29
N MET A 249 -17.70 8.13 12.74
CA MET A 249 -18.59 9.22 12.33
C MET A 249 -19.47 8.82 11.13
N ALA A 250 -18.91 8.11 10.15
CA ALA A 250 -19.67 7.61 9.00
C ALA A 250 -20.74 6.57 9.42
N ILE A 251 -20.45 5.72 10.41
CA ILE A 251 -21.44 4.82 11.03
C ILE A 251 -22.56 5.63 11.67
N GLU A 252 -22.24 6.64 12.49
CA GLU A 252 -23.24 7.49 13.14
C GLU A 252 -24.12 8.23 12.11
N GLN A 253 -23.53 8.78 11.05
CA GLN A 253 -24.26 9.45 9.97
C GLN A 253 -25.20 8.49 9.23
N ALA A 254 -24.74 7.26 8.94
CA ALA A 254 -25.57 6.26 8.28
C ALA A 254 -26.74 5.80 9.17
N GLU A 255 -26.52 5.64 10.47
CA GLU A 255 -27.58 5.34 11.45
C GLU A 255 -28.62 6.46 11.52
N GLN A 256 -28.19 7.72 11.56
CA GLN A 256 -29.08 8.89 11.61
C GLN A 256 -29.98 9.01 10.39
N LEU A 257 -29.50 8.58 9.21
CA LEU A 257 -30.27 8.59 7.96
C LEU A 257 -31.07 7.30 7.71
N GLY A 258 -31.01 6.30 8.61
CA GLY A 258 -31.70 5.02 8.43
C GLY A 258 -31.10 4.14 7.33
N LEU A 259 -29.81 4.33 7.02
CA LEU A 259 -29.02 3.54 6.07
C LEU A 259 -28.21 2.43 6.76
N LEU A 260 -28.20 2.43 8.10
CA LEU A 260 -27.60 1.44 8.98
C LEU A 260 -28.46 1.36 10.27
N GLY A 261 -28.37 0.26 11.01
CA GLY A 261 -29.11 0.05 12.25
C GLY A 261 -30.38 -0.79 12.04
N GLU A 262 -31.48 -0.40 12.68
CA GLU A 262 -32.76 -1.12 12.59
C GLU A 262 -33.60 -0.62 11.41
N ASN A 263 -34.31 -1.55 10.75
CA ASN A 263 -35.28 -1.27 9.68
C ASN A 263 -34.71 -0.38 8.57
N ILE A 264 -33.55 -0.74 8.04
CA ILE A 264 -32.80 0.00 7.02
C ILE A 264 -33.70 0.26 5.81
N LEU A 265 -33.79 1.52 5.39
CA LEU A 265 -34.68 1.98 4.30
C LEU A 265 -36.17 1.60 4.45
N GLY A 266 -36.61 1.23 5.66
CA GLY A 266 -37.99 0.76 5.90
C GLY A 266 -38.27 -0.68 5.44
N THR A 267 -37.24 -1.48 5.15
CA THR A 267 -37.35 -2.82 4.55
C THR A 267 -37.51 -3.96 5.56
N GLY A 268 -37.36 -3.68 6.86
CA GLY A 268 -37.30 -4.67 7.94
C GLY A 268 -35.92 -5.32 8.13
N VAL A 269 -34.93 -5.00 7.29
CA VAL A 269 -33.56 -5.48 7.42
C VAL A 269 -32.84 -4.70 8.54
N ASN A 270 -32.14 -5.43 9.42
CA ASN A 270 -31.36 -4.86 10.52
C ASN A 270 -29.89 -5.19 10.33
N PHE A 271 -29.01 -4.22 10.52
CA PHE A 271 -27.56 -4.43 10.52
C PHE A 271 -26.84 -3.38 11.35
N THR A 272 -26.05 -3.82 12.33
CA THR A 272 -25.28 -2.93 13.22
C THR A 272 -23.79 -3.17 13.04
N LEU A 273 -23.02 -2.09 12.96
CA LEU A 273 -21.56 -2.14 12.84
C LEU A 273 -20.85 -1.78 14.15
N LYS A 274 -19.73 -2.48 14.42
CA LYS A 274 -18.85 -2.20 15.54
C LYS A 274 -17.41 -2.08 15.07
N VAL A 275 -16.73 -1.01 15.47
CA VAL A 275 -15.29 -0.83 15.19
C VAL A 275 -14.48 -1.46 16.31
N VAL A 276 -13.57 -2.36 15.96
CA VAL A 276 -12.60 -2.99 16.85
C VAL A 276 -11.22 -2.51 16.45
N GLU A 277 -10.57 -1.80 17.37
CA GLU A 277 -9.18 -1.38 17.18
C GLU A 277 -8.24 -2.54 17.50
N GLY A 278 -7.29 -2.79 16.60
CA GLY A 278 -6.26 -3.79 16.76
C GLY A 278 -5.23 -3.43 17.83
N ALA A 279 -4.19 -4.26 17.94
CA ALA A 279 -3.11 -4.08 18.92
C ALA A 279 -1.71 -4.15 18.29
N GLY A 280 -1.59 -3.80 17.00
CA GLY A 280 -0.32 -3.73 16.28
C GLY A 280 0.34 -5.09 16.02
N ALA A 281 -0.44 -6.10 15.60
CA ALA A 281 0.08 -7.44 15.30
C ALA A 281 -0.27 -7.83 13.86
N PHE A 282 0.72 -7.89 12.97
CA PHE A 282 0.54 -8.17 11.53
C PHE A 282 -0.16 -9.50 11.25
N VAL A 283 0.08 -10.50 12.11
CA VAL A 283 -0.60 -11.81 11.97
C VAL A 283 -2.12 -11.71 12.12
N CYS A 284 -2.65 -10.65 12.72
CA CYS A 284 -4.10 -10.41 12.82
C CYS A 284 -4.74 -10.07 11.47
N GLY A 285 -3.97 -9.79 10.41
CA GLY A 285 -4.49 -9.76 9.04
C GLY A 285 -4.94 -11.15 8.53
N GLU A 286 -4.48 -12.24 9.15
CA GLU A 286 -4.95 -13.59 8.84
C GLU A 286 -6.36 -13.81 9.43
N SER A 287 -7.30 -14.26 8.58
CA SER A 287 -8.72 -14.40 8.91
C SER A 287 -9.05 -15.05 10.26
N THR A 288 -8.39 -16.16 10.62
CA THR A 288 -8.68 -16.87 11.87
C THR A 288 -7.99 -16.25 13.08
N ALA A 289 -6.84 -15.61 12.91
CA ALA A 289 -6.20 -14.79 13.93
C ALA A 289 -7.03 -13.52 14.21
N LEU A 290 -7.54 -12.87 13.17
CA LEU A 290 -8.41 -11.71 13.25
C LEU A 290 -9.65 -12.00 14.10
N THR A 291 -10.36 -13.10 13.81
CA THR A 291 -11.54 -13.48 14.58
C THR A 291 -11.22 -13.68 16.07
N ARG A 292 -10.06 -14.26 16.41
CA ARG A 292 -9.62 -14.37 17.81
C ARG A 292 -9.31 -13.03 18.45
N ALA A 293 -8.73 -12.10 17.70
CA ALA A 293 -8.45 -10.76 18.21
C ALA A 293 -9.75 -10.03 18.57
N ILE A 294 -10.78 -10.12 17.71
CA ILE A 294 -12.13 -9.60 18.01
C ILE A 294 -12.74 -10.27 19.26
N GLU A 295 -12.51 -11.57 19.45
CA GLU A 295 -12.94 -12.30 20.65
C GLU A 295 -12.18 -11.92 21.94
N GLY A 296 -11.24 -10.97 21.88
CA GLY A 296 -10.39 -10.58 23.01
C GLY A 296 -9.30 -11.60 23.35
N ARG A 297 -8.98 -12.50 22.41
CA ARG A 297 -7.93 -13.52 22.56
C ARG A 297 -6.68 -13.09 21.80
N ARG A 298 -5.55 -13.71 22.13
CA ARG A 298 -4.33 -13.58 21.32
C ARG A 298 -4.59 -14.02 19.87
N GLY A 299 -4.18 -13.19 18.91
CA GLY A 299 -4.29 -13.40 17.46
C GLY A 299 -3.39 -14.53 16.97
N MET A 300 -3.82 -15.77 17.20
CA MET A 300 -3.10 -16.98 16.79
C MET A 300 -3.94 -17.78 15.80
N PRO A 301 -3.49 -17.99 14.56
CA PRO A 301 -4.26 -18.72 13.55
C PRO A 301 -4.74 -20.10 14.02
N ARG A 302 -5.93 -20.49 13.57
CA ARG A 302 -6.54 -21.81 13.79
C ARG A 302 -6.22 -22.74 12.62
N PRO A 303 -5.99 -24.04 12.86
CA PRO A 303 -5.98 -25.02 11.78
C PRO A 303 -7.30 -24.96 11.02
N THR A 304 -7.22 -25.01 9.69
CA THR A 304 -8.38 -25.15 8.80
C THR A 304 -8.33 -26.56 8.18
N PRO A 305 -9.45 -27.31 8.13
CA PRO A 305 -10.81 -26.97 8.58
C PRO A 305 -11.02 -26.99 10.12
N PRO A 306 -12.10 -26.38 10.64
CA PRO A 306 -13.17 -25.66 9.91
C PRO A 306 -12.74 -24.26 9.42
N ARG A 307 -13.36 -23.78 8.35
CA ARG A 307 -13.17 -22.41 7.82
C ARG A 307 -13.98 -21.40 8.63
N SER A 308 -13.66 -20.11 8.50
CA SER A 308 -14.41 -19.05 9.20
C SER A 308 -15.88 -18.98 8.78
N THR A 309 -16.18 -19.32 7.51
CA THR A 309 -17.54 -19.38 6.98
C THR A 309 -18.40 -20.42 7.71
N GLU A 310 -17.78 -21.46 8.28
CA GLU A 310 -18.45 -22.50 9.08
C GLU A 310 -18.38 -22.16 10.58
N GLN A 311 -17.18 -21.88 11.09
CA GLN A 311 -16.90 -21.62 12.51
C GLN A 311 -15.86 -20.49 12.70
N GLY A 312 -16.31 -19.26 12.51
CA GLY A 312 -15.54 -18.02 12.73
C GLY A 312 -15.67 -17.47 14.15
N LEU A 313 -16.24 -16.27 14.28
CA LEU A 313 -16.42 -15.56 15.55
C LEU A 313 -17.31 -16.33 16.51
N TRP A 314 -16.81 -16.60 17.71
CA TRP A 314 -17.51 -17.36 18.76
C TRP A 314 -18.04 -18.72 18.27
N GLY A 315 -17.35 -19.33 17.29
CA GLY A 315 -17.74 -20.59 16.69
C GLY A 315 -18.97 -20.51 15.78
N LYS A 316 -19.33 -19.32 15.31
CA LYS A 316 -20.47 -19.08 14.41
C LYS A 316 -20.02 -18.79 12.97
N PRO A 317 -20.88 -18.99 11.95
CA PRO A 317 -20.55 -18.65 10.57
C PRO A 317 -20.14 -17.18 10.46
N THR A 318 -18.97 -16.93 9.87
CA THR A 318 -18.42 -15.59 9.74
C THR A 318 -17.76 -15.41 8.39
N VAL A 319 -18.23 -14.40 7.66
CA VAL A 319 -17.56 -13.94 6.45
C VAL A 319 -16.53 -12.89 6.83
N VAL A 320 -15.29 -13.10 6.37
CA VAL A 320 -14.22 -12.11 6.46
C VAL A 320 -13.86 -11.66 5.05
N ASN A 321 -14.04 -10.37 4.77
CA ASN A 321 -13.62 -9.73 3.52
C ASN A 321 -12.74 -8.51 3.83
N ASN A 322 -11.84 -8.18 2.92
CA ASN A 322 -10.98 -7.01 3.01
C ASN A 322 -11.73 -5.74 2.56
N VAL A 323 -11.24 -4.57 2.98
CA VAL A 323 -11.84 -3.25 2.71
C VAL A 323 -12.09 -3.03 1.21
N GLU A 324 -11.06 -3.15 0.37
CA GLU A 324 -11.17 -2.96 -1.09
C GLU A 324 -12.22 -3.90 -1.70
N THR A 325 -12.30 -5.14 -1.20
CA THR A 325 -13.33 -6.10 -1.66
C THR A 325 -14.74 -5.59 -1.38
N LEU A 326 -14.99 -5.04 -0.21
CA LEU A 326 -16.32 -4.55 0.19
C LEU A 326 -16.67 -3.25 -0.51
N ALA A 327 -15.69 -2.37 -0.75
CA ALA A 327 -15.88 -1.12 -1.48
C ALA A 327 -16.25 -1.33 -2.96
N CYS A 328 -15.91 -2.48 -3.57
CA CYS A 328 -16.37 -2.83 -4.92
C CYS A 328 -17.87 -3.17 -4.99
N VAL A 329 -18.43 -3.74 -3.92
CA VAL A 329 -19.77 -4.36 -3.94
C VAL A 329 -20.89 -3.38 -4.29
N PRO A 330 -20.98 -2.18 -3.66
CA PRO A 330 -22.01 -1.21 -4.00
C PRO A 330 -22.10 -0.91 -5.50
N TYR A 331 -20.96 -0.79 -6.17
CA TYR A 331 -20.88 -0.40 -7.58
C TYR A 331 -21.23 -1.54 -8.53
N ILE A 332 -20.89 -2.77 -8.14
CA ILE A 332 -21.35 -3.98 -8.83
C ILE A 332 -22.88 -4.03 -8.82
N LEU A 333 -23.53 -3.74 -7.69
CA LEU A 333 -25.00 -3.76 -7.63
C LEU A 333 -25.65 -2.53 -8.28
N ALA A 334 -25.01 -1.35 -8.19
CA ALA A 334 -25.51 -0.15 -8.82
C ALA A 334 -25.51 -0.26 -10.36
N ASN A 335 -24.46 -0.85 -10.95
CA ASN A 335 -24.27 -0.89 -12.41
C ASN A 335 -24.54 -2.27 -13.05
N GLY A 336 -24.57 -3.33 -12.25
CA GLY A 336 -24.66 -4.71 -12.69
C GLY A 336 -23.30 -5.40 -12.84
N ALA A 337 -23.30 -6.73 -12.72
CA ALA A 337 -22.13 -7.59 -12.85
C ALA A 337 -21.46 -7.48 -14.23
N ASP A 338 -22.26 -7.35 -15.29
CA ASP A 338 -21.73 -7.25 -16.66
C ASP A 338 -20.86 -5.99 -16.82
N TRP A 339 -21.26 -4.86 -16.19
CA TRP A 339 -20.46 -3.64 -16.16
C TRP A 339 -19.10 -3.88 -15.49
N PHE A 340 -19.08 -4.57 -14.35
CA PHE A 340 -17.83 -4.87 -13.64
C PHE A 340 -16.91 -5.79 -14.45
N THR A 341 -17.48 -6.77 -15.17
CA THR A 341 -16.70 -7.71 -16.00
C THR A 341 -16.15 -7.11 -17.29
N ASN A 342 -16.58 -5.89 -17.68
CA ASN A 342 -15.97 -5.17 -18.78
C ASN A 342 -14.56 -4.64 -18.42
N TYR A 343 -14.23 -4.59 -17.13
CA TYR A 343 -12.92 -4.24 -16.65
C TYR A 343 -12.11 -5.49 -16.32
N GLY A 344 -10.80 -5.38 -16.49
CA GLY A 344 -9.86 -6.45 -16.22
C GLY A 344 -9.97 -7.59 -17.22
N THR A 345 -9.67 -8.81 -16.78
CA THR A 345 -9.69 -9.98 -17.66
C THR A 345 -10.81 -10.96 -17.34
N PRO A 346 -11.16 -11.88 -18.25
CA PRO A 346 -12.23 -12.84 -18.00
C PRO A 346 -12.04 -13.69 -16.74
N LYS A 347 -10.79 -13.94 -16.34
CA LYS A 347 -10.47 -14.73 -15.13
C LYS A 347 -10.41 -13.88 -13.86
N SER A 348 -10.06 -12.61 -13.99
CA SER A 348 -9.91 -11.67 -12.89
C SER A 348 -10.56 -10.34 -13.28
N PRO A 349 -11.90 -10.22 -13.25
CA PRO A 349 -12.58 -9.00 -13.61
C PRO A 349 -12.38 -7.88 -12.57
N GLY A 350 -12.67 -6.66 -13.01
CA GLY A 350 -12.55 -5.43 -12.24
C GLY A 350 -11.14 -4.87 -12.19
N THR A 351 -10.94 -3.95 -11.28
CA THR A 351 -9.68 -3.23 -11.04
C THR A 351 -8.99 -3.70 -9.76
N LYS A 352 -7.70 -3.37 -9.64
CA LYS A 352 -6.92 -3.52 -8.40
C LYS A 352 -6.21 -2.21 -8.11
N VAL A 353 -6.21 -1.83 -6.84
CA VAL A 353 -5.39 -0.73 -6.34
C VAL A 353 -4.01 -1.25 -5.92
N PHE A 354 -2.95 -0.60 -6.41
CA PHE A 354 -1.58 -0.84 -5.99
C PHE A 354 -1.01 0.35 -5.23
N ALA A 355 -0.28 0.09 -4.16
CA ALA A 355 0.55 1.07 -3.49
C ALA A 355 1.96 1.01 -4.11
N LEU A 356 2.23 1.96 -5.01
CA LEU A 356 3.48 2.07 -5.76
C LEU A 356 4.51 2.88 -4.97
N THR A 357 5.59 2.22 -4.56
CA THR A 357 6.62 2.77 -3.66
C THR A 357 8.03 2.34 -4.10
N GLY A 358 9.06 2.75 -3.37
CA GLY A 358 10.45 2.44 -3.68
C GLY A 358 11.08 3.45 -4.64
N LYS A 359 11.94 2.98 -5.54
CA LYS A 359 12.79 3.78 -6.44
C LYS A 359 12.06 4.29 -7.69
N VAL A 360 10.81 4.67 -7.54
CA VAL A 360 9.94 5.15 -8.63
C VAL A 360 9.80 6.68 -8.62
N LYS A 361 9.60 7.27 -9.80
CA LYS A 361 9.51 8.74 -9.96
C LYS A 361 8.23 9.34 -9.37
N ASN A 362 7.10 8.63 -9.44
CA ASN A 362 5.81 9.02 -8.88
C ASN A 362 5.33 7.92 -7.92
N THR A 363 5.43 8.18 -6.62
CA THR A 363 4.90 7.29 -5.57
C THR A 363 3.44 7.58 -5.28
N GLY A 364 2.65 6.56 -4.96
CA GLY A 364 1.22 6.76 -4.76
C GLY A 364 0.33 5.53 -4.77
N LEU A 365 -0.98 5.76 -4.86
CA LEU A 365 -1.97 4.72 -5.18
C LEU A 365 -2.31 4.76 -6.68
N VAL A 366 -2.27 3.58 -7.28
CA VAL A 366 -2.51 3.36 -8.70
C VAL A 366 -3.61 2.31 -8.85
N GLU A 367 -4.76 2.70 -9.38
CA GLU A 367 -5.86 1.77 -9.67
C GLU A 367 -5.90 1.43 -11.16
N VAL A 368 -5.69 0.16 -11.49
CA VAL A 368 -5.66 -0.33 -12.87
C VAL A 368 -6.58 -1.53 -13.07
N PRO A 369 -7.06 -1.76 -14.29
CA PRO A 369 -7.70 -3.02 -14.65
C PRO A 369 -6.78 -4.21 -14.34
N MET A 370 -7.35 -5.29 -13.80
CA MET A 370 -6.61 -6.54 -13.67
C MET A 370 -6.09 -7.00 -15.04
N GLY A 371 -4.84 -7.46 -15.09
CA GLY A 371 -4.17 -7.83 -16.34
C GLY A 371 -3.25 -6.76 -16.94
N THR A 372 -3.28 -5.52 -16.44
CA THR A 372 -2.22 -4.53 -16.74
C THR A 372 -0.86 -5.09 -16.29
N SER A 373 0.20 -4.87 -17.08
CA SER A 373 1.52 -5.41 -16.74
C SER A 373 2.18 -4.60 -15.61
N ILE A 374 3.12 -5.21 -14.88
CA ILE A 374 3.91 -4.48 -13.86
C ILE A 374 4.73 -3.37 -14.53
N ARG A 375 5.22 -3.61 -15.75
CA ARG A 375 5.96 -2.62 -16.53
C ARG A 375 5.10 -1.38 -16.79
N ASP A 376 3.86 -1.54 -17.25
CA ASP A 376 2.97 -0.39 -17.52
C ASP A 376 2.67 0.39 -16.23
N ILE A 377 2.45 -0.31 -15.10
CA ILE A 377 2.23 0.35 -13.80
C ILE A 377 3.46 1.18 -13.39
N VAL A 378 4.68 0.63 -13.52
CA VAL A 378 5.91 1.28 -13.06
C VAL A 378 6.35 2.39 -14.00
N PHE A 379 6.30 2.16 -15.32
CA PHE A 379 6.85 3.08 -16.30
C PHE A 379 5.80 4.06 -16.81
N ASP A 380 4.59 3.62 -17.17
CA ASP A 380 3.61 4.55 -17.76
C ASP A 380 2.95 5.41 -16.67
N ILE A 381 2.58 4.79 -15.53
CA ILE A 381 1.91 5.49 -14.42
C ILE A 381 2.93 6.04 -13.40
N GLY A 382 3.96 5.25 -13.08
CA GLY A 382 5.02 5.62 -12.13
C GLY A 382 5.96 6.73 -12.60
N GLY A 383 5.78 7.29 -13.80
CA GLY A 383 6.40 8.55 -14.23
C GLY A 383 7.58 8.40 -15.19
N GLY A 384 7.55 7.41 -16.07
CA GLY A 384 8.46 7.26 -17.21
C GLY A 384 9.85 6.72 -16.87
N GLY A 385 10.09 6.26 -15.63
CA GLY A 385 11.37 5.69 -15.25
C GLY A 385 11.63 5.61 -13.75
N ILE A 386 12.85 5.21 -13.42
CA ILE A 386 13.36 5.04 -12.06
C ILE A 386 13.96 6.36 -11.56
N GLN A 387 13.98 6.55 -10.25
CA GLN A 387 14.64 7.70 -9.66
C GLN A 387 16.10 7.80 -10.14
N GLN A 388 16.57 9.03 -10.36
CA GLN A 388 17.92 9.32 -10.90
C GLN A 388 18.20 8.72 -12.29
N ASP A 389 17.16 8.27 -13.00
CA ASP A 389 17.26 7.60 -14.30
C ASP A 389 18.10 6.32 -14.27
N ASN A 390 18.15 5.67 -13.10
CA ASN A 390 18.79 4.36 -12.89
C ASN A 390 18.07 3.24 -13.66
N GLU A 391 18.73 2.09 -13.79
CA GLU A 391 18.11 0.88 -14.34
C GLU A 391 17.26 0.16 -13.28
N ILE A 392 16.12 -0.41 -13.71
CA ILE A 392 15.28 -1.23 -12.84
C ILE A 392 15.95 -2.58 -12.60
N LYS A 393 16.05 -3.01 -11.34
CA LYS A 393 16.54 -4.34 -10.99
C LYS A 393 15.40 -5.33 -10.80
N ALA A 394 14.43 -4.96 -9.99
CA ALA A 394 13.34 -5.83 -9.59
C ALA A 394 12.14 -5.05 -9.02
N VAL A 395 11.01 -5.75 -8.89
CA VAL A 395 9.84 -5.28 -8.15
C VAL A 395 9.46 -6.32 -7.11
N GLN A 396 9.35 -5.91 -5.85
CA GLN A 396 8.74 -6.74 -4.80
C GLN A 396 7.23 -6.57 -4.84
N ILE A 397 6.51 -7.67 -5.08
CA ILE A 397 5.05 -7.73 -5.10
C ILE A 397 4.52 -8.63 -3.99
N GLY A 398 3.40 -8.22 -3.38
CA GLY A 398 2.73 -9.01 -2.33
C GLY A 398 3.26 -8.77 -0.92
N GLY A 399 3.86 -7.60 -0.69
CA GLY A 399 4.39 -7.19 0.62
C GLY A 399 5.66 -7.95 1.03
N PRO A 400 6.00 -7.95 2.33
CA PRO A 400 7.27 -8.51 2.83
C PRO A 400 7.32 -10.03 2.67
N SER A 401 6.18 -10.72 2.74
CA SER A 401 6.11 -12.17 2.49
C SER A 401 5.88 -12.52 1.02
N GLY A 402 5.91 -11.51 0.16
CA GLY A 402 5.77 -11.60 -1.29
C GLY A 402 7.01 -12.13 -2.01
N PHE A 403 7.06 -11.86 -3.31
CA PHE A 403 8.13 -12.33 -4.18
C PHE A 403 8.83 -11.16 -4.87
N CYS A 404 10.14 -11.31 -5.05
CA CYS A 404 10.95 -10.41 -5.86
C CYS A 404 10.91 -10.85 -7.32
N LEU A 405 10.36 -10.00 -8.18
CA LEU A 405 10.26 -10.23 -9.62
C LEU A 405 11.37 -9.45 -10.36
N PRO A 406 12.28 -10.13 -11.07
CA PRO A 406 13.31 -9.47 -11.88
C PRO A 406 12.72 -8.79 -13.11
N GLU A 407 13.52 -7.96 -13.78
CA GLU A 407 13.10 -7.16 -14.93
C GLU A 407 12.42 -7.99 -16.06
N ASP A 408 12.90 -9.20 -16.34
CA ASP A 408 12.35 -10.07 -17.40
C ASP A 408 10.94 -10.63 -17.09
N LYS A 409 10.42 -10.34 -15.90
CA LYS A 409 9.08 -10.73 -15.44
C LYS A 409 8.12 -9.56 -15.32
N LEU A 410 8.53 -8.33 -15.62
CA LEU A 410 7.67 -7.15 -15.44
C LEU A 410 6.56 -7.05 -16.50
N ASP A 411 6.73 -7.71 -17.64
CA ASP A 411 5.70 -7.80 -18.69
C ASP A 411 4.58 -8.80 -18.36
N LEU A 412 4.65 -9.47 -17.20
CA LEU A 412 3.59 -10.36 -16.75
C LEU A 412 2.32 -9.55 -16.43
N PRO A 413 1.14 -9.99 -16.93
CA PRO A 413 -0.12 -9.37 -16.57
C PRO A 413 -0.42 -9.59 -15.10
N VAL A 414 -0.80 -8.53 -14.39
CA VAL A 414 -1.07 -8.60 -12.96
C VAL A 414 -2.47 -9.17 -12.73
N GLU A 415 -2.51 -10.49 -12.54
CA GLU A 415 -3.70 -11.28 -12.24
C GLU A 415 -3.37 -12.35 -11.20
N PHE A 416 -4.36 -12.82 -10.44
CA PHE A 416 -4.11 -13.85 -9.42
C PHE A 416 -3.48 -15.12 -10.00
N ASP A 417 -4.08 -15.70 -11.05
CA ASP A 417 -3.62 -16.99 -11.58
C ASP A 417 -2.26 -16.86 -12.28
N THR A 418 -2.05 -15.79 -13.04
CA THR A 418 -0.79 -15.52 -13.75
C THR A 418 0.36 -15.27 -12.76
N LEU A 419 0.11 -14.54 -11.67
CA LEU A 419 1.10 -14.36 -10.61
C LEU A 419 1.39 -15.68 -9.89
N ASP A 420 0.37 -16.45 -9.54
CA ASP A 420 0.55 -17.76 -8.88
C ASP A 420 1.39 -18.70 -9.76
N ASP A 421 1.14 -18.74 -11.07
CA ASP A 421 1.90 -19.54 -12.05
C ASP A 421 3.38 -19.08 -12.17
N ALA A 422 3.63 -17.77 -12.01
CA ALA A 422 4.98 -17.22 -11.94
C ALA A 422 5.67 -17.45 -10.59
N GLY A 423 4.99 -18.11 -9.64
CA GLY A 423 5.44 -18.26 -8.26
C GLY A 423 5.58 -16.90 -7.58
N ALA A 424 4.63 -16.00 -7.83
CA ALA A 424 4.40 -14.72 -7.18
C ALA A 424 3.03 -14.74 -6.48
N MET A 425 2.66 -13.65 -5.81
CA MET A 425 1.29 -13.49 -5.31
C MET A 425 0.89 -12.02 -5.32
N MET A 426 -0.41 -11.75 -5.45
CA MET A 426 -0.94 -10.39 -5.43
C MET A 426 -0.71 -9.68 -4.07
N GLY A 427 -0.91 -10.42 -2.97
CA GLY A 427 -0.92 -9.87 -1.61
C GLY A 427 -1.89 -8.69 -1.47
N SER A 428 -1.57 -7.73 -0.60
CA SER A 428 -2.36 -6.50 -0.39
C SER A 428 -2.34 -5.52 -1.57
N GLY A 429 -1.43 -5.70 -2.53
CA GLY A 429 -1.21 -4.75 -3.63
C GLY A 429 -0.05 -3.77 -3.42
N GLY A 430 0.84 -4.01 -2.44
CA GLY A 430 2.11 -3.28 -2.37
C GLY A 430 3.04 -3.65 -3.53
N LEU A 431 3.58 -2.63 -4.23
CA LEU A 431 4.62 -2.74 -5.26
C LEU A 431 5.82 -1.88 -4.84
N VAL A 432 6.93 -2.52 -4.49
CA VAL A 432 8.17 -1.82 -4.12
C VAL A 432 9.17 -1.96 -5.26
N VAL A 433 9.46 -0.86 -5.93
CA VAL A 433 10.41 -0.80 -7.06
C VAL A 433 11.84 -0.71 -6.54
N MET A 434 12.72 -1.55 -7.07
CA MET A 434 14.15 -1.62 -6.75
C MET A 434 14.99 -1.31 -7.99
N ASP A 435 16.02 -0.50 -7.80
CA ASP A 435 16.99 -0.13 -8.84
C ASP A 435 18.29 -0.96 -8.73
N GLU A 436 19.22 -0.74 -9.67
CA GLU A 436 20.52 -1.40 -9.69
C GLU A 436 21.36 -1.20 -8.41
N GLU A 437 21.16 -0.07 -7.71
CA GLU A 437 21.81 0.26 -6.44
C GLU A 437 21.19 -0.44 -5.22
N THR A 438 20.15 -1.25 -5.41
CA THR A 438 19.49 -1.97 -4.31
C THR A 438 20.15 -3.33 -4.06
N CYS A 439 20.55 -3.63 -2.82
CA CYS A 439 21.09 -4.94 -2.43
C CYS A 439 19.96 -5.93 -2.12
N VAL A 440 19.69 -6.89 -3.00
CA VAL A 440 18.55 -7.84 -2.83
C VAL A 440 18.74 -8.78 -1.63
N VAL A 441 19.99 -9.07 -1.25
CA VAL A 441 20.32 -9.86 -0.05
C VAL A 441 19.91 -9.10 1.21
N ASN A 442 20.19 -7.79 1.25
CA ASN A 442 19.82 -6.94 2.37
C ASN A 442 18.31 -6.70 2.43
N GLU A 443 17.65 -6.49 1.29
CA GLU A 443 16.18 -6.39 1.23
C GLU A 443 15.50 -7.66 1.73
N SER A 444 15.99 -8.83 1.30
CA SER A 444 15.50 -10.14 1.80
C SER A 444 15.64 -10.26 3.31
N LYS A 445 16.77 -9.79 3.87
CA LYS A 445 17.01 -9.74 5.33
C LYS A 445 16.01 -8.83 6.04
N LEU A 446 15.73 -7.63 5.49
CA LEU A 446 14.77 -6.69 6.08
C LEU A 446 13.34 -7.26 6.10
N HIS A 447 12.90 -7.83 4.97
CA HIS A 447 11.60 -8.49 4.88
C HIS A 447 11.48 -9.67 5.83
N LEU A 448 12.48 -10.56 5.87
CA LEU A 448 12.44 -11.72 6.77
C LEU A 448 12.49 -11.29 8.25
N LYS A 449 13.26 -10.25 8.57
CA LYS A 449 13.32 -9.68 9.93
C LYS A 449 11.95 -9.20 10.39
N PHE A 450 11.21 -8.50 9.53
CA PHE A 450 9.83 -8.09 9.80
C PHE A 450 8.93 -9.31 10.02
N ILE A 451 8.93 -10.29 9.10
CA ILE A 451 8.06 -11.47 9.23
C ILE A 451 8.38 -12.27 10.50
N GLN A 452 9.66 -12.38 10.86
CA GLN A 452 10.10 -13.07 12.06
C GLN A 452 9.62 -12.37 13.34
N SER A 453 9.66 -11.03 13.40
CA SER A 453 9.12 -10.26 14.53
C SER A 453 7.60 -10.38 14.63
N GLU A 454 6.92 -10.55 13.51
CA GLU A 454 5.47 -10.69 13.42
C GLU A 454 4.95 -12.13 13.60
N SER A 455 5.85 -13.08 13.86
CA SER A 455 5.45 -14.47 14.11
C SER A 455 4.58 -14.58 15.36
N CYS A 456 3.38 -15.17 15.23
CA CYS A 456 2.54 -15.47 16.40
C CYS A 456 3.17 -16.50 17.37
N GLY A 457 4.25 -17.17 16.96
CA GLY A 457 5.01 -18.12 17.77
C GLY A 457 4.39 -19.51 17.95
N LYS A 458 3.28 -19.81 17.26
CA LYS A 458 2.51 -21.06 17.44
C LYS A 458 3.18 -22.29 16.84
N CYS A 459 3.66 -22.23 15.61
CA CYS A 459 4.31 -23.36 14.95
C CYS A 459 5.83 -23.19 14.96
N THR A 460 6.55 -24.26 15.33
CA THR A 460 8.01 -24.33 15.34
C THR A 460 8.66 -23.92 14.01
N PRO A 461 8.20 -24.38 12.82
CA PRO A 461 8.84 -23.99 11.56
C PRO A 461 8.83 -22.47 11.34
N CYS A 462 7.69 -21.80 11.50
CA CYS A 462 7.64 -20.35 11.39
C CYS A 462 8.46 -19.67 12.50
N ARG A 463 8.29 -20.06 13.78
CA ARG A 463 8.94 -19.36 14.90
C ARG A 463 10.47 -19.50 14.91
N GLU A 464 10.96 -20.72 14.74
CA GLU A 464 12.40 -21.03 14.84
C GLU A 464 13.06 -21.12 13.47
N GLY A 465 12.37 -21.64 12.45
CA GLY A 465 12.94 -21.80 11.11
C GLY A 465 13.26 -20.46 10.45
N THR A 466 12.33 -19.50 10.50
CA THR A 466 12.58 -18.13 9.97
C THR A 466 13.70 -17.45 10.73
N LYS A 467 13.82 -17.67 12.04
CA LYS A 467 14.93 -17.17 12.85
C LYS A 467 16.28 -17.74 12.38
N ARG A 468 16.36 -19.04 12.11
CA ARG A 468 17.60 -19.64 11.56
C ARG A 468 17.96 -19.08 10.19
N MET A 469 16.96 -18.89 9.34
CA MET A 469 17.17 -18.29 8.02
C MET A 469 17.63 -16.82 8.13
N LEU A 470 17.06 -16.05 9.06
CA LEU A 470 17.50 -14.67 9.35
C LEU A 470 18.94 -14.62 9.87
N GLU A 471 19.31 -15.51 10.80
CA GLU A 471 20.69 -15.62 11.31
C GLU A 471 21.70 -15.95 10.17
N ILE A 472 21.28 -16.68 9.14
CA ILE A 472 22.12 -16.92 7.95
C ILE A 472 22.26 -15.62 7.14
N LEU A 473 21.17 -14.92 6.84
CA LEU A 473 21.21 -13.66 6.09
C LEU A 473 22.02 -12.58 6.81
N GLU A 474 21.87 -12.44 8.13
CA GLU A 474 22.67 -11.53 8.94
C GLU A 474 24.16 -11.83 8.76
N ARG A 475 24.57 -13.10 8.90
CA ARG A 475 25.95 -13.52 8.65
C ARG A 475 26.43 -13.21 7.24
N ILE A 476 25.62 -13.46 6.21
CA ILE A 476 25.98 -13.16 4.82
C ILE A 476 26.22 -11.65 4.65
N THR A 477 25.32 -10.81 5.17
CA THR A 477 25.45 -9.34 5.06
C THR A 477 26.54 -8.74 5.95
N GLU A 478 27.07 -9.51 6.89
CA GLU A 478 28.18 -9.13 7.79
C GLU A 478 29.54 -9.71 7.36
N GLY A 479 29.63 -10.40 6.21
CA GLY A 479 30.86 -11.05 5.75
C GLY A 479 31.27 -12.29 6.55
N LYS A 480 30.32 -12.89 7.29
CA LYS A 480 30.51 -14.10 8.12
C LYS A 480 29.74 -15.31 7.54
N GLY A 481 29.45 -15.24 6.25
CA GLY A 481 28.82 -16.33 5.51
C GLY A 481 29.69 -17.60 5.52
N ARG A 482 29.06 -18.74 5.26
CA ARG A 482 29.71 -20.05 5.25
C ARG A 482 29.35 -20.79 3.97
N SER A 483 30.27 -21.62 3.50
CA SER A 483 29.97 -22.61 2.47
C SER A 483 28.78 -23.47 2.89
N GLY A 484 27.79 -23.64 2.01
CA GLY A 484 26.56 -24.38 2.28
C GLY A 484 25.39 -23.54 2.81
N ASP A 485 25.58 -22.24 3.08
CA ASP A 485 24.51 -21.38 3.60
C ASP A 485 23.35 -21.22 2.60
N ILE A 486 23.62 -21.18 1.29
CA ILE A 486 22.59 -21.08 0.24
C ILE A 486 21.71 -22.34 0.24
N GLU A 487 22.33 -23.51 0.22
CA GLU A 487 21.63 -24.81 0.23
C GLU A 487 20.79 -24.96 1.49
N LEU A 488 21.36 -24.60 2.65
CA LEU A 488 20.65 -24.64 3.91
C LEU A 488 19.45 -23.69 3.93
N MET A 489 19.55 -22.48 3.37
CA MET A 489 18.40 -21.57 3.25
C MET A 489 17.31 -22.15 2.34
N LYS A 490 17.67 -22.79 1.23
CA LYS A 490 16.71 -23.47 0.33
C LYS A 490 15.98 -24.60 1.07
N GLU A 491 16.72 -25.47 1.77
CA GLU A 491 16.13 -26.57 2.56
C GLU A 491 15.23 -26.06 3.71
N LEU A 492 15.68 -25.02 4.43
CA LEU A 492 14.89 -24.39 5.48
C LEU A 492 13.60 -23.78 4.91
N GLY A 493 13.69 -23.12 3.76
CA GLY A 493 12.53 -22.50 3.10
C GLY A 493 11.46 -23.52 2.74
N ASP A 494 11.86 -24.61 2.08
CA ASP A 494 10.95 -25.70 1.73
C ASP A 494 10.31 -26.33 2.97
N MET A 495 11.10 -26.55 4.03
CA MET A 495 10.58 -27.08 5.29
C MET A 495 9.55 -26.14 5.91
N ILE A 496 9.83 -24.83 5.95
CA ILE A 496 8.93 -23.83 6.52
C ILE A 496 7.63 -23.73 5.72
N ILE A 497 7.70 -23.68 4.39
CA ILE A 497 6.53 -23.66 3.48
C ILE A 497 5.62 -24.85 3.74
N ASN A 498 6.21 -26.06 3.79
CA ASN A 498 5.43 -27.29 3.83
C ASN A 498 4.89 -27.64 5.23
N THR A 499 5.47 -27.08 6.29
CA THR A 499 5.12 -27.46 7.67
C THR A 499 4.50 -26.33 8.52
N SER A 500 4.36 -25.12 7.95
CA SER A 500 3.70 -24.01 8.63
C SER A 500 2.17 -24.10 8.61
N LEU A 501 1.55 -23.65 9.70
CA LEU A 501 0.11 -23.79 9.93
C LEU A 501 -0.75 -22.80 9.12
N CYS A 502 -0.30 -21.55 8.98
CA CYS A 502 -1.07 -20.48 8.32
C CYS A 502 -0.34 -19.93 7.10
N GLY A 503 -1.06 -19.16 6.27
CA GLY A 503 -0.52 -18.52 5.07
C GLY A 503 0.77 -17.73 5.31
N LEU A 504 0.81 -16.91 6.37
CA LEU A 504 2.00 -16.12 6.72
C LEU A 504 3.24 -16.99 6.95
N GLY A 505 3.13 -18.09 7.71
CA GLY A 505 4.25 -18.98 7.93
C GLY A 505 4.68 -19.69 6.64
N LYS A 506 3.72 -19.99 5.75
CA LYS A 506 4.02 -20.60 4.45
C LYS A 506 4.67 -19.62 3.48
N SER A 507 4.30 -18.35 3.49
CA SER A 507 4.90 -17.32 2.64
C SER A 507 6.17 -16.69 3.21
N ALA A 508 6.48 -16.92 4.50
CA ALA A 508 7.63 -16.31 5.16
C ALA A 508 8.98 -16.47 4.43
N PRO A 509 9.29 -17.62 3.80
CA PRO A 509 10.55 -17.80 3.08
C PRO A 509 10.60 -17.16 1.69
N ASN A 510 9.46 -16.77 1.12
CA ASN A 510 9.35 -16.26 -0.25
C ASN A 510 10.32 -15.11 -0.60
N PRO A 511 10.50 -14.06 0.23
CA PRO A 511 11.46 -13.01 -0.09
C PRO A 511 12.88 -13.55 -0.26
N VAL A 512 13.27 -14.58 0.49
CA VAL A 512 14.61 -15.20 0.40
C VAL A 512 14.71 -16.16 -0.78
N LEU A 513 13.70 -17.02 -0.97
CA LEU A 513 13.73 -18.03 -2.03
C LEU A 513 13.61 -17.38 -3.41
N SER A 514 12.84 -16.31 -3.54
CA SER A 514 12.69 -15.58 -4.80
C SER A 514 13.98 -14.86 -5.20
N THR A 515 14.63 -14.17 -4.28
CA THR A 515 15.91 -13.51 -4.56
C THR A 515 17.05 -14.49 -4.77
N LEU A 516 17.09 -15.61 -4.05
CA LEU A 516 18.04 -16.70 -4.36
C LEU A 516 17.84 -17.28 -5.77
N ARG A 517 16.59 -17.38 -6.24
CA ARG A 517 16.29 -17.90 -7.58
C ARG A 517 16.71 -16.91 -8.68
N CYS A 518 16.49 -15.62 -8.46
CA CYS A 518 16.68 -14.59 -9.48
C CYS A 518 18.05 -13.91 -9.44
N PHE A 519 18.71 -13.89 -8.27
CA PHE A 519 19.91 -13.11 -8.00
C PHE A 519 20.94 -13.90 -7.16
N GLU A 520 21.06 -15.21 -7.41
CA GLU A 520 22.02 -16.08 -6.70
C GLU A 520 23.45 -15.54 -6.74
N ASP A 521 23.82 -14.86 -7.82
CA ASP A 521 25.16 -14.28 -7.99
C ASP A 521 25.44 -13.15 -6.98
N GLU A 522 24.43 -12.36 -6.59
CA GLU A 522 24.61 -11.38 -5.50
C GLU A 522 24.90 -12.08 -4.17
N TYR A 523 24.27 -13.24 -3.90
CA TYR A 523 24.58 -14.02 -2.71
C TYR A 523 25.99 -14.61 -2.75
N LYS A 524 26.43 -15.10 -3.91
CA LYS A 524 27.81 -15.60 -4.10
C LYS A 524 28.83 -14.49 -3.90
N GLU A 525 28.57 -13.28 -4.39
CA GLU A 525 29.47 -12.14 -4.20
C GLU A 525 29.64 -11.80 -2.70
N HIS A 526 28.56 -11.86 -1.93
CA HIS A 526 28.63 -11.67 -0.47
C HIS A 526 29.40 -12.80 0.24
N LEU A 527 29.31 -14.03 -0.26
CA LEU A 527 29.90 -15.22 0.36
C LEU A 527 31.38 -15.43 0.00
N GLU A 528 31.73 -15.27 -1.28
CA GLU A 528 33.03 -15.64 -1.83
C GLU A 528 34.00 -14.46 -1.82
N ASN A 529 33.50 -13.26 -2.13
CA ASN A 529 34.31 -12.04 -2.28
C ASN A 529 34.16 -11.07 -1.10
N GLU A 530 33.27 -11.36 -0.14
CA GLU A 530 32.94 -10.48 0.99
C GLU A 530 32.64 -9.05 0.53
N ARG A 531 31.87 -8.93 -0.55
CA ARG A 531 31.54 -7.67 -1.21
C ARG A 531 30.05 -7.54 -1.40
N CYS A 532 29.53 -6.33 -1.18
CA CYS A 532 28.17 -5.94 -1.54
C CYS A 532 28.21 -5.12 -2.83
N PRO A 533 27.69 -5.64 -3.98
CA PRO A 533 27.69 -4.92 -5.25
C PRO A 533 27.07 -3.52 -5.16
N ALA A 534 25.98 -3.42 -4.42
CA ALA A 534 25.21 -2.20 -4.19
C ALA A 534 25.81 -1.27 -3.10
N GLY A 535 26.83 -1.72 -2.34
CA GLY A 535 27.45 -0.91 -1.29
C GLY A 535 26.58 -0.58 -0.08
N VAL A 536 25.42 -1.23 0.08
CA VAL A 536 24.45 -0.95 1.18
C VAL A 536 24.79 -1.70 2.47
N CYS A 537 25.42 -2.88 2.38
CA CYS A 537 25.84 -3.66 3.56
C CYS A 537 27.15 -3.10 4.12
N SER A 538 27.06 -2.24 5.14
CA SER A 538 28.20 -1.50 5.71
C SER A 538 29.42 -2.35 6.05
N ASP A 539 29.23 -3.58 6.56
CA ASP A 539 30.32 -4.48 6.94
C ASP A 539 31.06 -5.10 5.75
N LEU A 540 30.48 -5.03 4.55
CA LEU A 540 31.05 -5.54 3.30
C LEU A 540 31.59 -4.42 2.40
N VAL A 541 31.44 -3.17 2.83
CA VAL A 541 31.88 -2.00 2.05
C VAL A 541 33.38 -1.82 2.23
N LYS A 542 34.13 -2.23 1.20
CA LYS A 542 35.57 -1.96 1.08
C LYS A 542 35.75 -0.77 0.14
N TYR A 543 36.62 0.17 0.50
CA TYR A 543 36.97 1.32 -0.36
C TYR A 543 38.38 1.12 -0.90
N GLN A 544 38.58 1.48 -2.16
CA GLN A 544 39.89 1.47 -2.81
C GLN A 544 40.19 2.85 -3.41
N ILE A 545 41.48 3.12 -3.62
CA ILE A 545 41.93 4.34 -4.28
C ILE A 545 42.39 4.01 -5.69
N VAL A 546 41.80 4.67 -6.68
CA VAL A 546 42.23 4.61 -8.08
C VAL A 546 43.46 5.50 -8.23
N PRO A 547 44.67 4.93 -8.47
CA PRO A 547 45.90 5.71 -8.42
C PRO A 547 45.95 6.83 -9.45
N ASP A 548 45.40 6.59 -10.64
CA ASP A 548 45.40 7.54 -11.76
C ASP A 548 44.58 8.80 -11.48
N ASN A 549 43.53 8.67 -10.67
CA ASN A 549 42.67 9.79 -10.28
C ASN A 549 43.19 10.51 -9.02
N CYS A 550 44.10 9.89 -8.27
CA CYS A 550 44.54 10.37 -6.97
C CYS A 550 45.67 11.40 -7.07
N ILE A 551 45.35 12.68 -6.89
CA ILE A 551 46.36 13.76 -6.90
C ILE A 551 47.16 13.89 -5.59
N GLY A 552 46.93 13.01 -4.61
CA GLY A 552 47.65 13.01 -3.33
C GLY A 552 47.39 14.23 -2.43
N CYS A 553 46.14 14.71 -2.35
CA CYS A 553 45.78 15.93 -1.61
C CYS A 553 45.63 15.74 -0.08
N THR A 554 45.73 14.51 0.42
CA THR A 554 45.58 14.09 1.83
C THR A 554 44.21 14.37 2.47
N ALA A 555 43.21 14.80 1.69
CA ALA A 555 41.88 15.10 2.22
C ALA A 555 41.16 13.86 2.77
N CYS A 556 41.27 12.71 2.09
CA CYS A 556 40.69 11.43 2.50
C CYS A 556 41.30 10.94 3.83
N ALA A 557 42.63 11.03 3.98
CA ALA A 557 43.31 10.59 5.20
C ALA A 557 42.90 11.41 6.44
N ARG A 558 42.69 12.72 6.30
CA ARG A 558 42.31 13.60 7.43
C ARG A 558 40.90 13.36 7.97
N VAL A 559 40.01 12.80 7.17
CA VAL A 559 38.62 12.51 7.56
C VAL A 559 38.43 11.06 7.98
N CYS A 560 39.48 10.22 7.90
CA CYS A 560 39.40 8.83 8.30
C CYS A 560 39.36 8.72 9.84
N PRO A 561 38.29 8.18 10.44
CA PRO A 561 38.16 8.10 11.91
C PRO A 561 39.08 7.05 12.56
N VAL A 562 39.64 6.15 11.75
CA VAL A 562 40.43 4.99 12.20
C VAL A 562 41.83 4.97 11.59
N ASP A 563 42.26 6.07 10.97
CA ASP A 563 43.58 6.23 10.36
C ASP A 563 43.96 5.10 9.37
N ALA A 564 42.97 4.61 8.62
CA ALA A 564 43.14 3.51 7.65
C ALA A 564 43.74 3.96 6.31
N ILE A 565 44.01 5.24 6.08
CA ILE A 565 44.51 5.74 4.78
C ILE A 565 45.93 6.23 4.93
N SER A 566 46.84 5.66 4.14
CA SER A 566 48.25 6.03 4.10
C SER A 566 48.63 6.64 2.74
N GLY A 567 49.67 7.48 2.71
CA GLY A 567 50.12 8.13 1.49
C GLY A 567 50.85 9.45 1.74
N GLU A 568 51.81 9.77 0.87
CA GLU A 568 52.54 11.03 0.92
C GLU A 568 51.86 12.12 0.07
N LYS A 569 52.17 13.39 0.35
CA LYS A 569 51.67 14.51 -0.46
C LYS A 569 52.11 14.35 -1.91
N LYS A 570 51.17 14.55 -2.84
CA LYS A 570 51.37 14.40 -4.30
C LYS A 570 51.67 12.97 -4.76
N GLN A 571 51.40 11.97 -3.94
CA GLN A 571 51.43 10.55 -4.32
C GLN A 571 50.03 9.93 -4.17
N PRO A 572 49.69 8.91 -4.98
CA PRO A 572 48.50 8.10 -4.74
C PRO A 572 48.49 7.58 -3.31
N HIS A 573 47.33 7.71 -2.66
CA HIS A 573 47.12 7.17 -1.32
C HIS A 573 46.62 5.72 -1.41
N GLU A 574 46.71 4.98 -0.31
CA GLU A 574 46.28 3.60 -0.21
C GLU A 574 45.41 3.43 1.05
N ILE A 575 44.33 2.67 0.93
CA ILE A 575 43.43 2.34 2.04
C ILE A 575 43.83 0.95 2.53
N ASP A 576 44.14 0.86 3.82
CA ASP A 576 44.38 -0.39 4.55
C ASP A 576 43.03 -1.08 4.81
N PRO A 577 42.73 -2.20 4.12
CA PRO A 577 41.43 -2.86 4.23
C PRO A 577 41.21 -3.47 5.63
N ASP A 578 42.26 -3.82 6.37
CA ASP A 578 42.16 -4.45 7.69
C ASP A 578 41.79 -3.42 8.78
N LYS A 579 42.09 -2.14 8.54
CA LYS A 579 41.72 -1.04 9.45
C LYS A 579 40.45 -0.31 9.04
N CYS A 580 40.09 -0.36 7.76
CA CYS A 580 38.96 0.38 7.24
C CYS A 580 37.64 -0.16 7.81
N ILE A 581 36.84 0.72 8.41
CA ILE A 581 35.52 0.38 8.95
C ILE A 581 34.37 0.70 7.98
N GLY A 582 34.66 0.91 6.69
CA GLY A 582 33.63 1.15 5.68
C GLY A 582 32.81 2.44 5.84
N CYS A 583 33.25 3.42 6.63
CA CYS A 583 32.44 4.61 6.98
C CYS A 583 32.13 5.59 5.81
N GLY A 584 32.86 5.51 4.70
CA GLY A 584 32.59 6.31 3.49
C GLY A 584 32.93 7.80 3.56
N GLU A 585 33.46 8.31 4.67
CA GLU A 585 33.86 9.73 4.79
C GLU A 585 34.95 10.11 3.80
N CYS A 586 35.85 9.18 3.46
CA CYS A 586 36.88 9.37 2.47
C CYS A 586 36.32 9.53 1.04
N LEU A 587 35.26 8.79 0.69
CA LEU A 587 34.56 8.90 -0.59
C LEU A 587 33.90 10.28 -0.71
N LYS A 588 33.08 10.67 0.28
CA LYS A 588 32.38 11.98 0.30
C LYS A 588 33.34 13.16 0.18
N LYS A 589 34.56 13.03 0.71
CA LYS A 589 35.55 14.12 0.70
C LYS A 589 36.35 14.19 -0.59
N CYS A 590 36.42 13.10 -1.35
CA CYS A 590 37.23 13.03 -2.56
C CYS A 590 36.55 13.78 -3.70
N LYS A 591 37.11 14.93 -4.10
CA LYS A 591 36.62 15.73 -5.24
C LYS A 591 37.15 15.28 -6.60
N PHE A 592 37.96 14.23 -6.62
CA PHE A 592 38.68 13.75 -7.82
C PHE A 592 38.24 12.35 -8.22
N GLU A 593 37.16 11.83 -7.62
CA GLU A 593 36.64 10.48 -7.91
C GLU A 593 37.73 9.40 -7.80
N ALA A 594 38.69 9.64 -6.92
CA ALA A 594 39.84 8.78 -6.70
C ALA A 594 39.58 7.72 -5.63
N VAL A 595 38.51 7.85 -4.84
CA VAL A 595 38.08 6.83 -3.89
C VAL A 595 36.86 6.17 -4.51
N VAL A 596 36.85 4.84 -4.60
CA VAL A 596 35.76 4.06 -5.20
C VAL A 596 35.39 2.90 -4.27
N LEU A 597 34.19 2.35 -4.45
CA LEU A 597 33.82 1.06 -3.88
C LEU A 597 34.69 -0.03 -4.52
N GLY A 598 35.40 -0.79 -3.69
CA GLY A 598 36.36 -1.82 -4.06
C GLY A 598 35.71 -3.11 -4.53
#